data_AF-A0A9P9PM94-F1
#
_entry.id   AF-A0A9P9PM94-F1
#
_cell.length_a   1.000
_cell.length_b   1.000
_cell.length_c   1.000
_cell.angle_alpha   90.00
_cell.angle_beta   90.00
_cell.angle_gamma   90.00
#
_symmetry.space_group_name_H-M   'P 1'
#
loop_
_entity.id
_entity.type
_entity.pdbx_description
1 polymer ?
#
loop_
_entity_poly.entity_id
_entity_poly.type
_entity_poly.pdbx_seq_one_letter_code
_entity_poly.pdbx_strand_id
1 'polypeptide(L)'
;MATSTVQELVLLGTITFYLIIALLILSYITVGLRLWVRYRITKTPGWDDAAMVATLLLFTCYCSFIFVITFRSRQRKLFTKDGIHVTLIYVQLSEIFYILTTTLLKVSLGLFFLRVLTKRWQTLIFHIILGVSATYGLFYVFVTIFQCGDPAKLADSLLGSPKCLPSAFLLTTGYLYGVINVIADWTFVLIPISFIIDSDLDRRAKISVSIVMGLGAIGSVSSILRMVYLRGLLFGGGGLTPTAVKATIWATAEPGTGIIAASIAILRPLIRHLRSKASEYSSRKSLSYGSSFRKGSLPTFSSSGPTDSDTIALTSRQSSMGKKTSMYSVRSDDPWSPTVVVGGADVQKVISIGKGSRAVLPSRV
;
A
#
# COMPACT_ATOMS: atom_id res chain seq x y z
N MET A 1 -23.86 -31.66 23.91
CA MET A 1 -22.94 -30.51 24.06
C MET A 1 -21.53 -30.80 23.57
N ALA A 2 -20.91 -31.93 23.89
CA ALA A 2 -19.54 -32.23 23.42
C ALA A 2 -19.41 -32.40 21.88
N THR A 3 -20.46 -32.90 21.22
CA THR A 3 -20.49 -33.08 19.76
C THR A 3 -20.57 -31.75 18.99
N SER A 4 -21.35 -30.79 19.49
CA SER A 4 -21.48 -29.47 18.86
C SER A 4 -20.20 -28.65 18.96
N THR A 5 -19.46 -28.74 20.08
CA THR A 5 -18.19 -28.03 20.24
C THR A 5 -17.07 -28.58 19.35
N VAL A 6 -17.07 -29.89 19.11
CA VAL A 6 -16.08 -30.54 18.21
C VAL A 6 -16.38 -30.21 16.75
N GLN A 7 -17.65 -30.22 16.35
CA GLN A 7 -18.08 -29.83 15.01
C GLN A 7 -17.67 -28.37 14.69
N GLU A 8 -17.93 -27.45 15.62
CA GLU A 8 -17.48 -26.06 15.54
C GLU A 8 -15.97 -25.96 15.37
N LEU A 9 -15.20 -26.69 16.19
CA LEU A 9 -13.73 -26.65 16.14
C LEU A 9 -13.17 -27.11 14.78
N VAL A 10 -13.76 -28.15 14.18
CA VAL A 10 -13.38 -28.67 12.86
C VAL A 10 -13.73 -27.68 11.75
N LEU A 11 -14.91 -27.06 11.82
CA LEU A 11 -15.34 -26.03 10.87
C LEU A 11 -14.40 -24.82 10.92
N LEU A 12 -14.13 -24.30 12.12
CA LEU A 12 -13.22 -23.17 12.35
C LEU A 12 -11.79 -23.47 11.90
N GLY A 13 -11.29 -24.69 12.13
CA GLY A 13 -9.99 -25.13 11.63
C GLY A 13 -9.93 -25.15 10.10
N THR A 14 -11.00 -25.61 9.46
CA THR A 14 -11.10 -25.64 7.98
C THR A 14 -11.15 -24.24 7.39
N ILE A 15 -11.90 -23.32 7.99
CA ILE A 15 -11.95 -21.90 7.59
C ILE A 15 -10.55 -21.28 7.71
N THR A 16 -9.85 -21.52 8.83
CA THR A 16 -8.50 -21.01 9.06
C THR A 16 -7.52 -21.48 7.98
N PHE A 17 -7.61 -22.75 7.57
CA PHE A 17 -6.78 -23.33 6.52
C PHE A 17 -6.92 -22.60 5.17
N TYR A 18 -8.17 -22.44 4.69
CA TYR A 18 -8.41 -21.76 3.42
C TYR A 18 -8.04 -20.27 3.47
N LEU A 19 -8.31 -19.62 4.61
CA LEU A 19 -7.97 -18.22 4.84
C LEU A 19 -6.46 -17.98 4.75
N ILE A 20 -5.64 -18.85 5.35
CA ILE A 20 -4.17 -18.75 5.29
C ILE A 20 -3.67 -18.86 3.85
N ILE A 21 -4.15 -19.86 3.10
CA ILE A 21 -3.75 -20.07 1.71
C ILE A 21 -4.12 -18.85 0.85
N ALA A 22 -5.35 -18.36 0.97
CA ALA A 22 -5.83 -17.21 0.22
C ALA A 22 -5.00 -15.95 0.54
N LEU A 23 -4.76 -15.66 1.82
CA LEU A 23 -3.99 -14.49 2.24
C LEU A 23 -2.52 -14.58 1.84
N LEU A 24 -1.89 -15.75 1.91
CA LEU A 24 -0.51 -15.93 1.46
C LEU A 24 -0.38 -15.69 -0.04
N ILE A 25 -1.20 -16.37 -0.86
CA ILE A 25 -1.16 -16.22 -2.31
C ILE A 25 -1.35 -14.75 -2.70
N LEU A 26 -2.36 -14.10 -2.10
CA LEU A 26 -2.64 -12.69 -2.40
C LEU A 26 -1.52 -11.76 -1.91
N SER A 27 -0.89 -12.05 -0.76
CA SER A 27 0.25 -11.29 -0.26
C SER A 27 1.48 -11.41 -1.17
N TYR A 28 1.82 -12.62 -1.63
CA TYR A 28 2.92 -12.83 -2.57
C TYR A 28 2.71 -12.11 -3.90
N ILE A 29 1.49 -12.20 -4.46
CA ILE A 29 1.15 -11.52 -5.72
C ILE A 29 1.26 -10.00 -5.55
N THR A 30 0.66 -9.44 -4.49
CA THR A 30 0.63 -7.99 -4.30
C THR A 30 2.00 -7.40 -3.95
N VAL A 31 2.80 -8.08 -3.12
CA VAL A 31 4.18 -7.65 -2.81
C VAL A 31 5.08 -7.81 -4.05
N GLY A 32 4.97 -8.92 -4.78
CA GLY A 32 5.71 -9.08 -6.04
C GLY A 32 5.41 -7.97 -7.04
N LEU A 33 4.14 -7.60 -7.16
CA LEU A 33 3.72 -6.50 -8.02
C LEU A 33 4.22 -5.14 -7.50
N ARG A 34 4.19 -4.91 -6.18
CA ARG A 34 4.79 -3.71 -5.54
C ARG A 34 6.27 -3.57 -5.90
N LEU A 35 7.05 -4.64 -5.76
CA LEU A 35 8.48 -4.65 -6.09
C LEU A 35 8.70 -4.38 -7.58
N TRP A 36 7.92 -5.02 -8.45
CA TRP A 36 8.04 -4.78 -9.88
C TRP A 36 7.78 -3.31 -10.26
N VAL A 37 6.77 -2.68 -9.68
CA VAL A 37 6.50 -1.24 -9.88
C VAL A 37 7.68 -0.39 -9.39
N ARG A 38 8.19 -0.66 -8.19
CA ARG A 38 9.29 0.12 -7.59
C ARG A 38 10.61 -0.01 -8.34
N TYR A 39 10.96 -1.21 -8.78
CA TYR A 39 12.21 -1.46 -9.50
C TYR A 39 12.15 -1.10 -10.98
N ARG A 40 11.05 -1.39 -11.68
CA ARG A 40 10.97 -1.21 -13.14
C ARG A 40 10.28 0.08 -13.58
N ILE A 41 9.26 0.54 -12.86
CA ILE A 41 8.43 1.67 -13.32
C ILE A 41 8.87 2.97 -12.66
N THR A 42 8.83 3.04 -11.33
CA THR A 42 9.21 4.26 -10.61
C THR A 42 10.69 4.37 -10.30
N LYS A 43 11.47 3.28 -10.47
CA LYS A 43 12.93 3.21 -10.26
C LYS A 43 13.41 3.85 -8.95
N THR A 44 12.62 3.70 -7.89
CA THR A 44 12.85 4.33 -6.59
C THR A 44 12.68 3.29 -5.48
N PRO A 45 13.63 2.35 -5.34
CA PRO A 45 13.60 1.38 -4.25
C PRO A 45 13.76 2.11 -2.92
N GLY A 46 12.95 1.73 -1.93
CA GLY A 46 13.02 2.30 -0.59
C GLY A 46 13.24 1.26 0.49
N TRP A 47 13.74 1.71 1.64
CA TRP A 47 13.78 0.90 2.86
C TRP A 47 12.39 0.39 3.28
N ASP A 48 11.32 1.08 2.90
CA ASP A 48 9.94 0.62 3.08
C ASP A 48 9.64 -0.69 2.34
N ASP A 49 10.24 -0.89 1.15
CA ASP A 49 10.05 -2.11 0.36
C ASP A 49 10.84 -3.28 0.95
N ALA A 50 12.07 -3.05 1.44
CA ALA A 50 12.85 -4.06 2.15
C ALA A 50 12.14 -4.52 3.44
N ALA A 51 11.61 -3.57 4.22
CA ALA A 51 10.82 -3.88 5.41
C ALA A 51 9.54 -4.65 5.06
N MET A 52 8.89 -4.36 3.93
CA MET A 52 7.71 -5.12 3.47
C MET A 52 8.07 -6.56 3.07
N VAL A 53 9.21 -6.77 2.41
CA VAL A 53 9.69 -8.12 2.09
C VAL A 53 10.03 -8.90 3.36
N ALA A 54 10.70 -8.28 4.33
CA ALA A 54 10.95 -8.90 5.63
C ALA A 54 9.64 -9.27 6.35
N THR A 55 8.64 -8.37 6.31
CA THR A 55 7.29 -8.63 6.84
C THR A 55 6.64 -9.84 6.16
N LEU A 56 6.74 -9.96 4.83
CA LEU A 56 6.21 -11.10 4.09
C LEU A 56 6.88 -12.41 4.49
N LEU A 57 8.20 -12.42 4.67
CA LEU A 57 8.93 -13.62 5.10
C LEU A 57 8.49 -14.07 6.50
N LEU A 58 8.38 -13.14 7.45
CA LEU A 58 7.88 -13.46 8.79
C LEU A 58 6.43 -13.92 8.78
N PHE A 59 5.58 -13.32 7.94
CA PHE A 59 4.20 -13.74 7.76
C PHE A 59 4.10 -15.16 7.18
N THR A 60 5.01 -15.54 6.27
CA THR A 60 5.12 -16.90 5.76
C THR A 60 5.53 -17.89 6.85
N CYS A 61 6.51 -17.54 7.69
CA CYS A 61 6.88 -18.36 8.85
C CYS A 61 5.70 -18.54 9.82
N TYR A 62 5.02 -17.45 10.17
CA TYR A 62 3.80 -17.49 11.00
C TYR A 62 2.74 -18.43 10.41
N CYS A 63 2.39 -18.23 9.13
CA CYS A 63 1.40 -19.05 8.45
C CYS A 63 1.81 -20.53 8.37
N SER A 64 3.11 -20.82 8.21
CA SER A 64 3.64 -22.20 8.20
C SER A 64 3.40 -22.91 9.54
N PHE A 65 3.65 -22.24 10.66
CA PHE A 65 3.38 -22.81 11.98
C PHE A 65 1.90 -23.06 12.24
N ILE A 66 1.03 -22.10 11.88
CA ILE A 66 -0.43 -22.30 11.99
C ILE A 66 -0.89 -23.46 11.10
N PHE A 67 -0.35 -23.57 9.88
CA PHE A 67 -0.68 -24.66 8.97
C PHE A 67 -0.34 -26.04 9.57
N VAL A 68 0.82 -26.17 10.22
CA VAL A 68 1.21 -27.40 10.94
C VAL A 68 0.23 -27.71 12.08
N ILE A 69 -0.17 -26.70 12.87
CA ILE A 69 -1.15 -26.86 13.95
C ILE A 69 -2.51 -27.33 13.40
N THR A 70 -3.02 -26.70 12.34
CA THR A 70 -4.29 -27.07 11.71
C THR A 70 -4.24 -28.47 11.09
N PHE A 71 -3.12 -28.85 10.48
CA PHE A 71 -2.94 -30.18 9.92
C PHE A 71 -2.93 -31.27 11.00
N ARG A 72 -2.21 -31.03 12.10
CA ARG A 72 -2.19 -31.93 13.26
C ARG A 72 -3.57 -32.03 13.93
N SER A 73 -4.32 -30.92 13.95
CA SER A 73 -5.71 -30.89 14.40
C SER A 73 -6.60 -31.83 13.61
N ARG A 74 -6.53 -31.74 12.28
CA ARG A 74 -7.30 -32.60 11.38
C ARG A 74 -6.99 -34.09 11.55
N GLN A 75 -5.73 -34.44 11.87
CA GLN A 75 -5.32 -35.82 12.13
C GLN A 75 -5.72 -36.34 13.52
N ARG A 76 -6.45 -35.55 14.34
CA ARG A 76 -6.78 -35.85 15.75
C ARG A 76 -5.56 -36.14 16.64
N LYS A 77 -4.35 -35.76 16.21
CA LYS A 77 -3.09 -35.93 16.94
C LYS A 77 -2.86 -34.83 18.00
N LEU A 78 -3.79 -33.88 18.12
CA LEU A 78 -3.75 -32.81 19.12
C LEU A 78 -3.93 -33.34 20.56
N PHE A 79 -4.72 -34.40 20.75
CA PHE A 79 -5.12 -34.88 22.08
C PHE A 79 -4.27 -36.07 22.57
N THR A 80 -3.25 -36.48 21.81
CA THR A 80 -2.26 -37.46 22.26
C THR A 80 -1.29 -36.78 23.24
N LYS A 81 -0.90 -37.45 24.33
CA LYS A 81 0.00 -36.89 25.36
C LYS A 81 1.28 -36.27 24.76
N ASP A 82 1.94 -36.99 23.84
CA ASP A 82 3.14 -36.49 23.14
C ASP A 82 2.83 -35.37 22.11
N GLY A 83 1.60 -35.37 21.58
CA GLY A 83 1.14 -34.40 20.59
C GLY A 83 0.85 -33.02 21.16
N ILE A 84 0.51 -32.93 22.45
CA ILE A 84 0.23 -31.67 23.15
C ILE A 84 1.51 -30.84 23.29
N HIS A 85 2.62 -31.44 23.74
CA HIS A 85 3.91 -30.75 23.90
C HIS A 85 4.37 -30.09 22.60
N VAL A 86 4.36 -30.86 21.50
CA VAL A 86 4.78 -30.36 20.18
C VAL A 86 3.87 -29.24 19.68
N THR A 87 2.56 -29.34 19.93
CA THR A 87 1.59 -28.32 19.52
C THR A 87 1.80 -27.02 20.29
N LEU A 88 2.08 -27.08 21.59
CA LEU A 88 2.33 -25.89 22.41
C LEU A 88 3.56 -25.11 21.91
N ILE A 89 4.63 -25.80 21.52
CA ILE A 89 5.81 -25.16 20.93
C ILE A 89 5.44 -24.42 19.65
N TYR A 90 4.67 -25.04 18.75
CA TYR A 90 4.24 -24.37 17.51
C TYR A 90 3.32 -23.18 17.76
N VAL A 91 2.42 -23.26 18.75
CA VAL A 91 1.56 -22.13 19.14
C VAL A 91 2.43 -20.97 19.63
N GLN A 92 3.41 -21.24 20.50
CA GLN A 92 4.32 -20.21 21.00
C GLN A 92 5.13 -19.56 19.87
N LEU A 93 5.71 -20.39 18.98
CA LEU A 93 6.45 -19.88 17.82
C LEU A 93 5.54 -19.02 16.93
N SER A 94 4.31 -19.46 16.67
CA SER A 94 3.36 -18.68 15.89
C SER A 94 3.05 -17.33 16.54
N GLU A 95 2.93 -17.25 17.87
CA GLU A 95 2.72 -15.98 18.56
C GLU A 95 3.91 -15.02 18.38
N ILE A 96 5.14 -15.51 18.52
CA ILE A 96 6.37 -14.73 18.32
C ILE A 96 6.42 -14.17 16.89
N PHE A 97 6.24 -15.02 15.88
CA PHE A 97 6.27 -14.60 14.49
C PHE A 97 5.12 -13.64 14.14
N TYR A 98 3.94 -13.78 14.76
CA TYR A 98 2.86 -12.81 14.62
C TYR A 98 3.26 -11.42 15.15
N ILE A 99 3.86 -11.34 16.34
CA ILE A 99 4.28 -10.06 16.93
C ILE A 99 5.34 -9.40 16.04
N LEU A 100 6.32 -10.17 15.57
CA LEU A 100 7.36 -9.67 14.67
C LEU A 100 6.79 -9.22 13.32
N THR A 101 5.81 -9.95 12.78
CA THR A 101 5.14 -9.59 11.52
C THR A 101 4.36 -8.28 11.67
N THR A 102 3.54 -8.15 12.71
CA THR A 102 2.70 -6.95 12.93
C THR A 102 3.55 -5.72 13.23
N THR A 103 4.62 -5.86 14.01
CA THR A 103 5.56 -4.75 14.27
C THR A 103 6.32 -4.33 13.01
N LEU A 104 6.89 -5.25 12.22
CA LEU A 104 7.57 -4.89 10.97
C LEU A 104 6.61 -4.32 9.92
N LEU A 105 5.36 -4.80 9.85
CA LEU A 105 4.33 -4.24 8.98
C LEU A 105 4.11 -2.76 9.30
N LYS A 106 3.98 -2.42 10.58
CA LYS A 106 3.82 -1.04 11.05
C LYS A 106 5.05 -0.20 10.75
N VAL A 107 6.25 -0.74 10.95
CA VAL A 107 7.50 -0.05 10.57
C VAL A 107 7.53 0.23 9.07
N SER A 108 7.18 -0.75 8.20
CA SER A 108 7.14 -0.54 6.75
C SER A 108 6.12 0.54 6.35
N LEU A 109 4.92 0.50 6.91
CA LEU A 109 3.90 1.53 6.70
C LEU A 109 4.36 2.90 7.21
N GLY A 110 4.97 2.93 8.40
CA GLY A 110 5.48 4.13 9.04
C GLY A 110 6.57 4.81 8.22
N LEU A 111 7.53 4.06 7.71
CA LEU A 111 8.56 4.55 6.80
C LEU A 111 7.96 5.12 5.51
N PHE A 112 6.92 4.49 4.98
CA PHE A 112 6.18 5.02 3.83
C PHE A 112 5.52 6.37 4.15
N PHE A 113 4.87 6.52 5.31
CA PHE A 113 4.28 7.79 5.73
C PHE A 113 5.32 8.87 6.00
N LEU A 114 6.44 8.53 6.65
CA LEU A 114 7.52 9.48 6.91
C LEU A 114 8.10 10.09 5.63
N ARG A 115 8.01 9.40 4.48
CA ARG A 115 8.39 9.95 3.17
C ARG A 115 7.35 10.93 2.60
N VAL A 116 6.09 10.80 2.98
CA VAL A 116 4.97 11.61 2.46
C VAL A 116 4.70 12.83 3.34
N LEU A 117 4.89 12.70 4.65
CA LEU A 117 4.63 13.77 5.62
C LEU A 117 5.72 14.84 5.57
N THR A 118 5.31 16.10 5.48
CA THR A 118 6.21 17.26 5.41
C THR A 118 6.27 18.06 6.71
N LYS A 119 5.25 17.94 7.58
CA LYS A 119 5.15 18.70 8.84
C LYS A 119 5.92 18.01 9.96
N ARG A 120 6.83 18.73 10.61
CA ARG A 120 7.68 18.20 11.70
C ARG A 120 6.90 17.57 12.85
N TRP A 121 5.80 18.19 13.29
CA TRP A 121 4.96 17.65 14.36
C TRP A 121 4.34 16.28 14.01
N GLN A 122 3.89 16.10 12.75
CA GLN A 122 3.33 14.82 12.28
C GLN A 122 4.42 13.75 12.18
N THR A 123 5.59 14.11 11.64
CA THR A 123 6.77 13.22 11.57
C THR A 123 7.23 12.77 12.97
N LEU A 124 7.25 13.69 13.94
CA LEU A 124 7.64 13.39 15.33
C LEU A 124 6.66 12.41 15.98
N ILE A 125 5.35 12.62 15.84
CA ILE A 125 4.33 11.71 16.36
C ILE A 125 4.49 10.31 15.76
N PHE A 126 4.74 10.21 14.45
CA PHE A 126 5.00 8.93 13.79
C PHE A 126 6.24 8.23 14.33
N HIS A 127 7.32 8.97 14.58
CA HIS A 127 8.55 8.39 15.13
C HIS A 127 8.33 7.86 16.54
N ILE A 128 7.60 8.60 17.38
CA ILE A 128 7.27 8.21 18.75
C ILE A 128 6.39 6.95 18.74
N ILE A 129 5.30 6.92 17.98
CA ILE A 129 4.38 5.77 18.00
C ILE A 129 5.03 4.50 17.42
N LEU A 130 5.85 4.64 16.37
CA LEU A 130 6.62 3.53 15.83
C LEU A 130 7.66 3.03 16.83
N GLY A 131 8.37 3.95 17.49
CA GLY A 131 9.35 3.60 18.51
C GLY A 131 8.71 2.87 19.69
N VAL A 132 7.59 3.38 20.21
CA VAL A 132 6.84 2.75 21.31
C VAL A 132 6.31 1.38 20.89
N SER A 133 5.67 1.27 19.72
CA SER A 133 5.13 0.00 19.21
C SER A 133 6.22 -1.03 18.96
N ALA A 134 7.37 -0.64 18.40
CA ALA A 134 8.48 -1.55 18.13
C ALA A 134 9.19 -1.98 19.42
N THR A 135 9.43 -1.05 20.35
CA THR A 135 10.09 -1.34 21.63
C THR A 135 9.22 -2.26 22.48
N TYR A 136 7.92 -1.95 22.60
CA TYR A 136 7.01 -2.78 23.37
C TYR A 136 6.75 -4.14 22.71
N GLY A 137 6.67 -4.19 21.37
CA GLY A 137 6.57 -5.46 20.65
C GLY A 137 7.80 -6.35 20.85
N LEU A 138 9.01 -5.77 20.80
CA LEU A 138 10.24 -6.50 21.09
C LEU A 138 10.29 -6.97 22.55
N PHE A 139 9.90 -6.12 23.50
CA PHE A 139 9.74 -6.50 24.90
C PHE A 139 8.78 -7.68 25.07
N TYR A 140 7.62 -7.66 24.41
CA TYR A 140 6.63 -8.74 24.48
C TYR A 140 7.15 -10.04 23.84
N VAL A 141 7.96 -9.97 22.78
CA VAL A 141 8.68 -11.15 22.24
C VAL A 141 9.62 -11.74 23.29
N PHE A 142 10.39 -10.92 24.01
CA PHE A 142 11.26 -11.42 25.06
C PHE A 142 10.48 -12.04 26.22
N VAL A 143 9.37 -11.41 26.65
CA VAL A 143 8.51 -11.97 27.70
C VAL A 143 7.94 -13.33 27.28
N THR A 144 7.46 -13.45 26.04
CA THR A 144 6.90 -14.71 25.52
C THR A 144 7.96 -15.81 25.35
N ILE A 145 9.20 -15.48 24.98
CA ILE A 145 10.29 -16.47 24.89
C ILE A 145 10.74 -16.93 26.29
N PHE A 146 10.91 -15.99 27.22
CA PHE A 146 11.50 -16.23 28.54
C PHE A 146 10.46 -16.44 29.64
N GLN A 147 9.19 -16.67 29.30
CA GLN A 147 8.09 -16.80 30.28
C GLN A 147 8.30 -17.90 31.33
N CYS A 148 9.10 -18.93 31.03
CA CYS A 148 9.45 -20.01 31.96
C CYS A 148 10.97 -20.15 32.19
N GLY A 149 11.75 -19.11 31.89
CA GLY A 149 13.21 -19.11 32.03
C GLY A 149 13.94 -19.72 30.84
N ASP A 150 13.96 -21.05 30.72
CA ASP A 150 14.71 -21.74 29.65
C ASP A 150 13.81 -22.04 28.43
N PRO A 151 14.05 -21.42 27.26
CA PRO A 151 13.25 -21.67 26.06
C PRO A 151 13.33 -23.14 25.58
N ALA A 152 14.40 -23.87 25.91
CA ALA A 152 14.55 -25.28 25.55
C ALA A 152 13.65 -26.21 26.39
N LYS A 153 13.23 -25.78 27.58
CA LYS A 153 12.37 -26.55 28.50
C LYS A 153 10.95 -25.99 28.58
N LEU A 154 10.56 -25.15 27.63
CA LEU A 154 9.27 -24.47 27.62
C LEU A 154 8.10 -25.47 27.62
N ALA A 155 8.21 -26.55 26.84
CA ALA A 155 7.16 -27.57 26.74
C ALA A 155 6.97 -28.37 28.04
N ASP A 156 8.04 -28.66 28.77
CA ASP A 156 7.98 -29.36 30.05
C ASP A 156 7.54 -28.41 31.18
N SER A 157 7.93 -27.14 31.09
CA SER A 157 7.59 -26.13 32.09
C SER A 157 6.13 -25.69 32.03
N LEU A 158 5.54 -25.66 30.83
CA LEU A 158 4.12 -25.36 30.62
C LEU A 158 3.18 -26.44 31.19
N LEU A 159 3.66 -27.67 31.41
CA LEU A 159 2.85 -28.77 31.96
C LEU A 159 3.10 -29.05 33.45
N GLY A 160 4.11 -28.47 34.10
CA GLY A 160 4.37 -28.79 35.51
C GLY A 160 5.48 -28.06 36.26
N SER A 161 6.04 -26.95 35.75
CA SER A 161 7.12 -26.25 36.49
C SER A 161 6.59 -25.09 37.34
N PRO A 162 6.98 -24.98 38.62
CA PRO A 162 6.60 -23.87 39.50
C PRO A 162 7.34 -22.54 39.22
N LYS A 163 8.14 -22.46 38.14
CA LYS A 163 9.01 -21.30 37.82
C LYS A 163 8.58 -20.49 36.60
N CYS A 164 7.35 -20.65 36.10
CA CYS A 164 6.82 -19.79 35.05
C CYS A 164 6.28 -18.47 35.62
N LEU A 165 6.30 -17.41 34.81
CA LEU A 165 5.65 -16.14 35.13
C LEU A 165 4.15 -16.36 35.43
N PRO A 166 3.57 -15.60 36.37
CA PRO A 166 2.16 -15.70 36.67
C PRO A 166 1.30 -15.46 35.42
N SER A 167 0.27 -16.28 35.20
CA SER A 167 -0.65 -16.12 34.07
C SER A 167 -1.31 -14.73 34.03
N ALA A 168 -1.50 -14.10 35.20
CA ALA A 168 -1.98 -12.73 35.32
C ALA A 168 -1.00 -11.71 34.72
N PHE A 169 0.32 -11.91 34.88
CA PHE A 169 1.34 -11.04 34.30
C PHE A 169 1.38 -11.15 32.77
N LEU A 170 1.32 -12.38 32.24
CA LEU A 170 1.24 -12.61 30.79
C LEU A 170 -0.03 -12.01 30.18
N LEU A 171 -1.16 -12.14 30.87
CA LEU A 171 -2.42 -11.56 30.40
C LEU A 171 -2.38 -10.02 30.40
N THR A 172 -1.89 -9.39 31.46
CA THR A 172 -1.77 -7.93 31.54
C THR A 172 -0.82 -7.38 30.48
N THR A 173 0.34 -8.02 30.27
CA THR A 173 1.30 -7.59 29.24
C THR A 173 0.76 -7.78 27.82
N GLY A 174 0.00 -8.86 27.56
CA GLY A 174 -0.70 -9.09 26.29
C GLY A 174 -1.82 -8.08 26.02
N TYR A 175 -2.59 -7.69 27.04
CA TYR A 175 -3.58 -6.60 26.91
C TYR A 175 -2.91 -5.26 26.62
N LEU A 176 -1.82 -4.94 27.32
CA LEU A 176 -1.06 -3.72 27.08
C LEU A 176 -0.45 -3.70 25.66
N TYR A 177 0.03 -4.85 25.16
CA TYR A 177 0.43 -5.00 23.75
C TYR A 177 -0.72 -4.63 22.80
N GLY A 178 -1.89 -5.21 23.03
CA GLY A 178 -3.07 -4.95 22.21
C GLY A 178 -3.48 -3.48 22.21
N VAL A 179 -3.48 -2.82 23.39
CA VAL A 179 -3.83 -1.40 23.51
C VAL A 179 -2.85 -0.53 22.72
N ILE A 180 -1.54 -0.77 22.86
CA ILE A 180 -0.51 -0.05 22.08
C ILE A 180 -0.71 -0.28 20.58
N ASN A 181 -1.05 -1.52 20.19
CA ASN A 181 -1.30 -1.88 18.80
C ASN A 181 -2.48 -1.08 18.23
N VAL A 182 -3.59 -0.98 18.97
CA VAL A 182 -4.77 -0.19 18.57
C VAL A 182 -4.44 1.29 18.51
N ILE A 183 -3.77 1.86 19.51
CA ILE A 183 -3.37 3.28 19.51
C ILE A 183 -2.51 3.60 18.28
N ALA A 184 -1.58 2.71 17.95
CA ALA A 184 -0.79 2.84 16.73
C ALA A 184 -1.70 2.86 15.50
N ASP A 185 -2.59 1.89 15.32
CA ASP A 185 -3.49 1.83 14.16
C ASP A 185 -4.34 3.10 14.02
N TRP A 186 -4.90 3.62 15.10
CA TRP A 186 -5.65 4.89 15.09
C TRP A 186 -4.77 6.09 14.74
N THR A 187 -3.52 6.12 15.18
CA THR A 187 -2.56 7.18 14.81
C THR A 187 -2.30 7.15 13.30
N PHE A 188 -2.16 5.95 12.72
CA PHE A 188 -2.03 5.75 11.27
C PHE A 188 -3.29 6.18 10.49
N VAL A 189 -4.46 6.23 11.12
CA VAL A 189 -5.69 6.76 10.49
C VAL A 189 -5.79 8.27 10.64
N LEU A 190 -5.64 8.79 11.85
CA LEU A 190 -5.94 10.19 12.19
C LEU A 190 -4.94 11.17 11.57
N ILE A 191 -3.64 10.90 11.67
CA ILE A 191 -2.61 11.83 11.17
C ILE A 191 -2.75 12.10 9.67
N PRO A 192 -2.89 11.08 8.81
CA PRO A 192 -3.07 11.36 7.39
C PRO A 192 -4.40 12.07 7.08
N ILE A 193 -5.43 12.01 7.94
CA ILE A 193 -6.70 12.73 7.73
C ILE A 193 -6.46 14.21 7.86
N SER A 194 -5.80 14.63 8.95
CA SER A 194 -5.38 16.01 9.13
C SER A 194 -4.49 16.48 7.96
N PHE A 195 -3.54 15.65 7.54
CA PHE A 195 -2.66 15.97 6.41
C PHE A 195 -3.41 16.17 5.08
N ILE A 196 -4.40 15.33 4.77
CA ILE A 196 -5.21 15.44 3.55
C ILE A 196 -6.10 16.70 3.53
N ILE A 197 -6.57 17.15 4.69
CA ILE A 197 -7.44 18.33 4.81
C ILE A 197 -6.62 19.61 4.57
N ASP A 198 -5.40 19.67 5.12
CA ASP A 198 -4.58 20.89 5.10
C ASP A 198 -3.68 21.02 3.85
N SER A 199 -3.49 19.94 3.08
CA SER A 199 -2.50 19.89 2.00
C SER A 199 -3.14 19.78 0.62
N ASP A 200 -2.70 20.63 -0.31
CA ASP A 200 -3.10 20.59 -1.73
C ASP A 200 -2.37 19.47 -2.49
N LEU A 201 -2.56 18.24 -2.02
CA LEU A 201 -1.97 17.05 -2.62
C LEU A 201 -2.64 16.77 -3.97
N ASP A 202 -1.82 16.40 -4.97
CA ASP A 202 -2.34 15.81 -6.20
C ASP A 202 -3.30 14.66 -5.83
N ARG A 203 -4.43 14.56 -6.54
CA ARG A 203 -5.50 13.59 -6.27
C ARG A 203 -4.96 12.18 -6.08
N ARG A 204 -3.82 11.86 -6.72
CA ARG A 204 -3.14 10.57 -6.65
C ARG A 204 -2.59 10.24 -5.26
N ALA A 205 -1.93 11.19 -4.59
CA ALA A 205 -1.41 10.99 -3.25
C ALA A 205 -2.56 10.85 -2.25
N LYS A 206 -3.61 11.67 -2.42
CA LYS A 206 -4.83 11.63 -1.60
C LYS A 206 -5.46 10.24 -1.58
N ILE A 207 -5.63 9.59 -2.74
CA ILE A 207 -6.25 8.24 -2.76
C ILE A 207 -5.32 7.18 -2.12
N SER A 208 -3.99 7.23 -2.37
CA SER A 208 -3.04 6.28 -1.74
C SER A 208 -3.15 6.33 -0.22
N VAL A 209 -3.12 7.53 0.34
CA VAL A 209 -3.29 7.79 1.76
C VAL A 209 -4.67 7.31 2.26
N SER A 210 -5.75 7.54 1.52
CA SER A 210 -7.09 7.05 1.89
C SER A 210 -7.21 5.53 1.96
N ILE A 211 -6.54 4.77 1.08
CA ILE A 211 -6.53 3.30 1.21
C ILE A 211 -5.85 2.91 2.52
N VAL A 212 -4.69 3.49 2.83
CA VAL A 212 -3.94 3.09 4.02
C VAL A 212 -4.69 3.46 5.31
N MET A 213 -5.42 4.57 5.33
CA MET A 213 -6.35 4.89 6.43
C MET A 213 -7.43 3.81 6.59
N GLY A 214 -8.04 3.37 5.48
CA GLY A 214 -9.03 2.29 5.53
C GLY A 214 -8.46 1.01 6.14
N LEU A 215 -7.17 0.74 5.93
CA LEU A 215 -6.49 -0.39 6.53
C LEU A 215 -6.20 -0.23 8.01
N GLY A 216 -5.81 0.96 8.47
CA GLY A 216 -5.69 1.23 9.90
C GLY A 216 -7.03 1.03 10.62
N ALA A 217 -8.14 1.41 9.98
CA ALA A 217 -9.48 1.16 10.51
C ALA A 217 -9.81 -0.34 10.58
N ILE A 218 -9.59 -1.10 9.51
CA ILE A 218 -9.84 -2.55 9.49
C ILE A 218 -8.91 -3.29 10.46
N GLY A 219 -7.63 -2.89 10.51
CA GLY A 219 -6.62 -3.45 11.42
C GLY A 219 -6.97 -3.22 12.88
N SER A 220 -7.45 -2.01 13.23
CA SER A 220 -7.87 -1.72 14.61
C SER A 220 -9.08 -2.56 15.04
N VAL A 221 -10.07 -2.77 14.17
CA VAL A 221 -11.19 -3.69 14.44
C VAL A 221 -10.68 -5.11 14.70
N SER A 222 -9.75 -5.59 13.87
CA SER A 222 -9.15 -6.91 14.04
C SER A 222 -8.38 -7.04 15.37
N SER A 223 -7.60 -6.01 15.74
CA SER A 223 -6.88 -5.94 17.01
C SER A 223 -7.80 -5.95 18.23
N ILE A 224 -8.92 -5.24 18.18
CA ILE A 224 -9.93 -5.21 19.25
C ILE A 224 -10.55 -6.60 19.42
N LEU A 225 -10.95 -7.24 18.31
CA LEU A 225 -11.54 -8.58 18.36
C LEU A 225 -10.55 -9.61 18.92
N ARG A 226 -9.28 -9.53 18.54
CA ARG A 226 -8.21 -10.34 19.15
C ARG A 226 -8.13 -10.13 20.66
N MET A 227 -8.15 -8.89 21.15
CA MET A 227 -8.12 -8.59 22.59
C MET A 227 -9.31 -9.19 23.35
N VAL A 228 -10.52 -9.16 22.75
CA VAL A 228 -11.71 -9.79 23.35
C VAL A 228 -11.53 -11.30 23.48
N TYR A 229 -10.93 -11.95 22.48
CA TYR A 229 -10.71 -13.40 22.49
C TYR A 229 -9.42 -13.83 23.18
N LEU A 230 -8.57 -12.89 23.62
CA LEU A 230 -7.27 -13.17 24.27
C LEU A 230 -7.43 -14.00 25.56
N ARG A 231 -8.51 -13.78 26.32
CA ARG A 231 -8.81 -14.58 27.51
C ARG A 231 -9.03 -16.07 27.19
N GLY A 232 -9.48 -16.39 25.97
CA GLY A 232 -9.66 -17.76 25.49
C GLY A 232 -8.37 -18.52 25.14
N LEU A 233 -7.24 -17.80 25.03
CA LEU A 233 -5.91 -18.38 24.80
C LEU A 233 -5.24 -18.88 26.08
N LEU A 234 -5.70 -18.46 27.27
CA LEU A 234 -5.19 -18.99 28.52
C LEU A 234 -5.68 -20.43 28.69
N PHE A 235 -4.73 -21.38 28.65
CA PHE A 235 -4.91 -22.80 28.86
C PHE A 235 -5.41 -23.13 30.28
N GLY A 236 -6.66 -22.78 30.59
CA GLY A 236 -7.33 -23.14 31.85
C GLY A 236 -7.96 -24.54 31.85
N GLY A 237 -7.68 -25.39 30.86
CA GLY A 237 -8.38 -26.68 30.73
C GLY A 237 -7.87 -27.67 29.67
N GLY A 238 -6.59 -27.58 29.27
CA GLY A 238 -5.93 -28.66 28.52
C GLY A 238 -6.40 -28.93 27.07
N GLY A 239 -7.04 -27.97 26.37
CA GLY A 239 -7.45 -28.16 24.97
C GLY A 239 -7.60 -26.86 24.15
N LEU A 240 -7.56 -26.99 22.82
CA LEU A 240 -7.89 -25.91 21.89
C LEU A 240 -9.37 -25.52 22.07
N THR A 241 -9.62 -24.28 22.49
CA THR A 241 -10.98 -23.74 22.61
C THR A 241 -11.44 -23.14 21.28
N PRO A 242 -12.75 -23.15 20.96
CA PRO A 242 -13.28 -22.46 19.78
C PRO A 242 -12.96 -20.96 19.76
N THR A 243 -12.83 -20.35 20.94
CA THR A 243 -12.43 -18.94 21.10
C THR A 243 -10.97 -18.70 20.70
N ALA A 244 -10.06 -19.61 21.02
CA ALA A 244 -8.67 -19.53 20.56
C ALA A 244 -8.57 -19.59 19.03
N VAL A 245 -9.33 -20.47 18.37
CA VAL A 245 -9.32 -20.55 16.90
C VAL A 245 -9.88 -19.27 16.25
N LYS A 246 -10.94 -18.68 16.83
CA LYS A 246 -11.44 -17.36 16.40
C LYS A 246 -10.38 -16.28 16.56
N ALA A 247 -9.63 -16.28 17.66
CA ALA A 247 -8.52 -15.34 17.87
C ALA A 247 -7.44 -15.50 16.78
N THR A 248 -7.09 -16.74 16.42
CA THR A 248 -6.12 -17.03 15.35
C THR A 248 -6.59 -16.54 13.98
N ILE A 249 -7.88 -16.65 13.66
CA ILE A 249 -8.44 -16.13 12.40
C ILE A 249 -8.21 -14.62 12.30
N TRP A 250 -8.62 -13.86 13.32
CA TRP A 250 -8.41 -12.41 13.35
C TRP A 250 -6.93 -12.02 13.39
N ALA A 251 -6.11 -12.74 14.16
CA ALA A 251 -4.66 -12.53 14.21
C ALA A 251 -3.96 -12.84 12.87
N THR A 252 -4.54 -13.67 12.02
CA THR A 252 -4.01 -13.94 10.66
C THR A 252 -4.52 -12.90 9.66
N ALA A 253 -5.79 -12.54 9.76
CA ALA A 253 -6.43 -11.57 8.88
C ALA A 253 -5.81 -10.17 9.02
N GLU A 254 -5.45 -9.74 10.23
CA GLU A 254 -4.84 -8.44 10.50
C GLU A 254 -3.56 -8.20 9.68
N PRO A 255 -2.45 -8.94 9.88
CA PRO A 255 -1.23 -8.71 9.11
C PRO A 255 -1.39 -9.06 7.63
N GLY A 256 -2.17 -10.10 7.28
CA GLY A 256 -2.37 -10.50 5.88
C GLY A 256 -3.06 -9.42 5.05
N THR A 257 -4.19 -8.90 5.54
CA THR A 257 -4.91 -7.80 4.85
C THR A 257 -4.09 -6.52 4.84
N GLY A 258 -3.33 -6.25 5.91
CA GLY A 258 -2.42 -5.13 5.99
C GLY A 258 -1.31 -5.17 4.92
N ILE A 259 -0.62 -6.30 4.74
CA ILE A 259 0.43 -6.49 3.71
C ILE A 259 -0.14 -6.27 2.31
N ILE A 260 -1.27 -6.94 2.02
CA ILE A 260 -1.94 -6.90 0.72
C ILE A 260 -2.26 -5.47 0.35
N ALA A 261 -2.94 -4.78 1.26
CA ALA A 261 -3.48 -3.48 0.92
C ALA A 261 -2.46 -2.34 1.06
N ALA A 262 -1.45 -2.47 1.93
CA ALA A 262 -0.27 -1.61 1.92
C ALA A 262 0.45 -1.69 0.57
N SER A 263 0.55 -2.90 0.01
CA SER A 263 1.13 -3.10 -1.31
C SER A 263 0.24 -2.48 -2.39
N ILE A 264 -1.08 -2.75 -2.39
CA ILE A 264 -2.04 -2.17 -3.34
C ILE A 264 -2.01 -0.63 -3.33
N ALA A 265 -1.82 -0.01 -2.17
CA ALA A 265 -1.73 1.45 -2.05
C ALA A 265 -0.59 2.05 -2.92
N ILE A 266 0.46 1.27 -3.20
CA ILE A 266 1.65 1.65 -3.99
C ILE A 266 1.52 1.22 -5.46
N LEU A 267 0.70 0.23 -5.79
CA LEU A 267 0.48 -0.27 -7.16
C LEU A 267 -0.23 0.73 -8.10
N ARG A 268 -0.74 1.85 -7.59
CA ARG A 268 -1.56 2.80 -8.36
C ARG A 268 -0.90 3.40 -9.62
N PRO A 269 0.40 3.74 -9.66
CA PRO A 269 1.06 4.22 -10.89
C PRO A 269 0.98 3.19 -12.02
N LEU A 270 0.96 1.90 -11.67
CA LEU A 270 0.89 0.82 -12.64
C LEU A 270 -0.46 0.76 -13.35
N ILE A 271 -1.57 0.90 -12.63
CA ILE A 271 -2.92 0.84 -13.22
C ILE A 271 -3.04 1.90 -14.32
N ARG A 272 -2.44 3.08 -14.10
CA ARG A 272 -2.38 4.13 -15.13
C ARG A 272 -1.49 3.74 -16.31
N HIS A 273 -0.30 3.20 -16.07
CA HIS A 273 0.63 2.79 -17.13
C HIS A 273 0.05 1.66 -18.00
N LEU A 274 -0.66 0.71 -17.38
CA LEU A 274 -1.38 -0.35 -18.08
C LEU A 274 -2.56 0.23 -18.87
N ARG A 275 -3.33 1.17 -18.31
CA ARG A 275 -4.45 1.81 -19.00
C ARG A 275 -3.97 2.66 -20.19
N SER A 276 -2.86 3.38 -20.07
CA SER A 276 -2.30 4.14 -21.20
C SER A 276 -1.76 3.23 -22.29
N LYS A 277 -1.07 2.14 -21.93
CA LYS A 277 -0.61 1.14 -22.91
C LYS A 277 -1.76 0.37 -23.58
N ALA A 278 -2.80 0.03 -22.83
CA ALA A 278 -4.00 -0.61 -23.38
C ALA A 278 -4.73 0.33 -24.35
N SER A 279 -4.84 1.62 -24.01
CA SER A 279 -5.38 2.65 -24.91
C SER A 279 -4.54 2.81 -26.18
N GLU A 280 -3.21 2.86 -26.05
CA GLU A 280 -2.31 2.97 -27.20
C GLU A 280 -2.39 1.72 -28.11
N TYR A 281 -2.49 0.53 -27.53
CA TYR A 281 -2.69 -0.72 -28.26
C TYR A 281 -4.03 -0.76 -29.00
N SER A 282 -5.13 -0.33 -28.35
CA SER A 282 -6.43 -0.19 -28.99
C SER A 282 -6.43 0.83 -30.13
N SER A 283 -5.74 1.97 -29.99
CA SER A 283 -5.61 2.98 -31.05
C SER A 283 -4.75 2.49 -32.22
N ARG A 284 -3.69 1.69 -31.97
CA ARG A 284 -2.91 1.07 -33.06
C ARG A 284 -3.72 0.01 -33.82
N LYS A 285 -4.59 -0.73 -33.12
CA LYS A 285 -5.46 -1.74 -33.74
C LYS A 285 -6.58 -1.11 -34.58
N SER A 286 -7.11 0.05 -34.21
CA SER A 286 -8.12 0.76 -35.02
C SER A 286 -7.53 1.41 -36.28
N LEU A 287 -6.28 1.92 -36.24
CA LEU A 287 -5.61 2.43 -37.44
C LEU A 287 -5.32 1.32 -38.47
N SER A 288 -5.02 0.10 -38.04
CA SER A 288 -4.71 -1.02 -38.94
C SER A 288 -5.94 -1.60 -39.65
N TYR A 289 -7.17 -1.27 -39.21
CA TYR A 289 -8.41 -1.68 -39.87
C TYR A 289 -9.00 -0.58 -40.78
N GLY A 290 -8.55 0.67 -40.65
CA GLY A 290 -9.02 1.82 -41.43
C GLY A 290 -8.21 2.14 -42.69
N SER A 291 -7.08 1.47 -42.93
CA SER A 291 -6.15 1.80 -44.03
C SER A 291 -6.45 1.10 -45.37
N SER A 292 -7.55 0.35 -45.50
CA SER A 292 -7.89 -0.38 -46.75
C SER A 292 -8.87 0.36 -47.67
N PHE A 293 -9.28 1.60 -47.37
CA PHE A 293 -10.22 2.37 -48.20
C PHE A 293 -9.74 3.80 -48.49
N ARG A 294 -8.61 3.94 -49.19
CA ARG A 294 -8.32 5.14 -50.00
C ARG A 294 -7.46 4.73 -51.19
N LYS A 295 -8.13 4.17 -52.21
CA LYS A 295 -7.55 3.92 -53.53
C LYS A 295 -8.11 4.99 -54.48
N GLY A 296 -7.22 5.84 -54.96
CA GLY A 296 -7.33 6.50 -56.27
C GLY A 296 -8.16 7.78 -56.37
N SER A 297 -7.48 8.91 -56.45
CA SER A 297 -7.79 9.93 -57.46
C SER A 297 -6.56 10.83 -57.70
N LEU A 298 -6.06 10.80 -58.94
CA LEU A 298 -5.04 11.71 -59.46
C LEU A 298 -5.55 13.17 -59.47
N PRO A 299 -4.66 14.18 -59.42
CA PRO A 299 -5.02 15.53 -59.79
C PRO A 299 -4.84 15.72 -61.30
N THR A 300 -5.93 15.98 -62.03
CA THR A 300 -5.88 16.44 -63.43
C THR A 300 -5.90 17.97 -63.46
N PHE A 301 -5.00 18.54 -64.24
CA PHE A 301 -4.83 19.97 -64.51
C PHE A 301 -5.48 20.33 -65.86
N SER A 302 -6.35 21.34 -65.90
CA SER A 302 -6.69 22.22 -67.06
C SER A 302 -7.91 23.10 -66.69
N SER A 303 -7.79 24.43 -66.65
CA SER A 303 -7.90 25.47 -67.71
C SER A 303 -9.33 25.94 -68.02
N SER A 304 -9.57 27.23 -67.72
CA SER A 304 -10.31 28.27 -68.49
C SER A 304 -11.71 28.01 -69.06
N GLY A 305 -12.67 28.87 -68.67
CA GLY A 305 -13.86 29.21 -69.47
C GLY A 305 -15.08 29.63 -68.64
N PRO A 306 -15.70 30.81 -68.87
CA PRO A 306 -16.79 31.36 -68.05
C PRO A 306 -18.18 31.07 -68.65
N THR A 307 -19.20 30.90 -67.80
CA THR A 307 -20.62 31.31 -68.04
C THR A 307 -21.51 30.95 -66.85
N ASP A 308 -22.49 31.82 -66.62
CA ASP A 308 -23.64 31.79 -65.69
C ASP A 308 -24.31 30.40 -65.53
N SER A 309 -25.03 30.03 -64.46
CA SER A 309 -25.98 30.83 -63.66
C SER A 309 -26.30 30.17 -62.31
N ASP A 310 -26.57 31.02 -61.32
CA ASP A 310 -27.58 30.95 -60.25
C ASP A 310 -27.79 29.67 -59.41
N THR A 311 -27.30 29.71 -58.17
CA THR A 311 -28.18 29.40 -57.02
C THR A 311 -27.78 30.23 -55.80
N ILE A 312 -28.76 31.00 -55.31
CA ILE A 312 -28.68 31.90 -54.15
C ILE A 312 -28.83 31.10 -52.86
N ALA A 313 -27.92 31.28 -51.90
CA ALA A 313 -28.20 31.03 -50.48
C ALA A 313 -27.37 31.97 -49.56
N LEU A 314 -28.00 33.10 -49.26
CA LEU A 314 -28.01 33.87 -48.00
C LEU A 314 -26.70 34.12 -47.22
N THR A 315 -26.33 35.39 -47.28
CA THR A 315 -25.38 36.17 -46.48
C THR A 315 -25.49 35.99 -44.96
N SER A 316 -24.34 35.90 -44.27
CA SER A 316 -24.02 36.87 -43.19
C SER A 316 -22.51 37.14 -43.10
N ARG A 317 -22.20 38.45 -43.20
CA ARG A 317 -21.03 39.26 -42.83
C ARG A 317 -20.32 38.78 -41.53
N GLN A 318 -19.04 39.03 -41.21
CA GLN A 318 -18.00 39.91 -41.73
C GLN A 318 -16.65 39.62 -41.03
N SER A 319 -15.57 39.77 -41.79
CA SER A 319 -14.15 40.05 -41.48
C SER A 319 -13.49 39.60 -40.17
N SER A 320 -12.37 38.88 -40.30
CA SER A 320 -11.08 39.35 -39.75
C SER A 320 -9.91 38.68 -40.47
N MET A 321 -8.98 39.50 -40.94
CA MET A 321 -7.63 39.14 -41.37
C MET A 321 -6.98 38.16 -40.39
N GLY A 322 -6.39 37.09 -40.92
CA GLY A 322 -5.60 36.13 -40.17
C GLY A 322 -4.60 35.45 -41.10
N LYS A 323 -3.49 36.13 -41.36
CA LYS A 323 -2.30 35.64 -42.06
C LYS A 323 -1.90 34.26 -41.50
N LYS A 324 -2.08 33.19 -42.28
CA LYS A 324 -1.45 31.88 -42.00
C LYS A 324 -0.11 31.84 -42.72
N THR A 325 0.96 32.10 -41.98
CA THR A 325 2.33 31.81 -42.41
C THR A 325 2.50 30.30 -42.47
N SER A 326 2.60 29.77 -43.68
CA SER A 326 3.00 28.39 -43.96
C SER A 326 4.48 28.23 -43.62
N MET A 327 4.79 27.38 -42.64
CA MET A 327 6.16 27.03 -42.27
C MET A 327 6.59 25.83 -43.12
N TYR A 328 7.39 26.07 -44.15
CA TYR A 328 8.06 25.02 -44.91
C TYR A 328 9.22 24.45 -44.07
N SER A 329 9.23 23.14 -43.86
CA SER A 329 10.43 22.44 -43.38
C SER A 329 11.26 22.05 -44.60
N VAL A 330 12.37 22.75 -44.81
CA VAL A 330 13.38 22.36 -45.78
C VAL A 330 14.27 21.32 -45.10
N ARG A 331 14.20 20.08 -45.59
CA ARG A 331 15.11 19.00 -45.24
C ARG A 331 16.35 19.14 -46.10
N SER A 332 17.43 19.67 -45.53
CA SER A 332 18.76 19.75 -46.16
C SER A 332 19.60 18.57 -45.66
N ASP A 333 19.91 17.65 -46.57
CA ASP A 333 20.83 16.52 -46.33
C ASP A 333 22.27 16.97 -46.63
N ASP A 334 22.88 17.77 -45.73
CA ASP A 334 24.29 18.19 -45.84
C ASP A 334 25.04 17.94 -44.51
N PRO A 335 26.08 17.08 -44.46
CA PRO A 335 26.70 16.66 -43.18
C PRO A 335 27.67 17.65 -42.51
N TRP A 336 27.90 18.87 -43.02
CA TRP A 336 28.92 19.78 -42.46
C TRP A 336 28.51 21.27 -42.53
N SER A 337 27.50 21.68 -41.75
CA SER A 337 27.28 23.11 -41.47
C SER A 337 26.93 23.38 -39.99
N PRO A 338 27.59 24.34 -39.32
CA PRO A 338 27.25 24.74 -37.96
C PRO A 338 26.30 25.95 -38.00
N THR A 339 25.04 25.77 -37.59
CA THR A 339 24.12 26.90 -37.38
C THR A 339 23.63 26.96 -35.94
N VAL A 340 24.14 27.97 -35.24
CA VAL A 340 23.71 28.43 -33.92
C VAL A 340 22.31 29.02 -34.03
N VAL A 341 21.34 28.47 -33.31
CA VAL A 341 19.99 29.01 -33.22
C VAL A 341 19.82 29.74 -31.89
N VAL A 342 19.86 31.07 -31.93
CA VAL A 342 19.50 31.95 -30.82
C VAL A 342 17.99 32.23 -30.91
N GLY A 343 17.20 31.62 -30.03
CA GLY A 343 15.77 31.88 -29.91
C GLY A 343 15.50 33.16 -29.12
N GLY A 344 15.21 34.26 -29.81
CA GLY A 344 14.68 35.48 -29.22
C GLY A 344 13.16 35.38 -29.04
N ALA A 345 12.69 35.52 -27.79
CA ALA A 345 11.28 35.62 -27.44
C ALA A 345 10.79 37.07 -27.59
N ASP A 346 9.66 37.26 -28.26
CA ASP A 346 9.01 38.56 -28.43
C ASP A 346 7.96 38.76 -27.32
N VAL A 347 8.17 39.78 -26.47
CA VAL A 347 7.32 40.15 -25.34
C VAL A 347 6.41 41.30 -25.79
N GLN A 348 5.11 41.03 -25.94
CA GLN A 348 4.11 42.05 -26.24
C GLN A 348 3.53 42.67 -24.95
N LYS A 349 3.46 44.01 -24.96
CA LYS A 349 2.81 44.97 -24.03
C LYS A 349 3.64 45.45 -22.82
N VAL A 350 4.32 46.57 -23.04
CA VAL A 350 4.64 47.56 -22.00
C VAL A 350 3.64 48.71 -22.13
N ILE A 351 2.92 49.00 -21.04
CA ILE A 351 1.98 50.12 -20.93
C ILE A 351 2.79 51.38 -20.62
N SER A 352 2.71 52.37 -21.51
CA SER A 352 3.31 53.70 -21.32
C SER A 352 2.36 54.58 -20.50
N ILE A 353 2.83 55.10 -19.37
CA ILE A 353 2.26 56.28 -18.71
C ILE A 353 3.29 57.41 -18.79
N GLY A 354 2.80 58.59 -19.19
CA GLY A 354 3.56 59.72 -19.68
C GLY A 354 4.43 60.48 -18.66
N LYS A 355 5.34 61.25 -19.25
CA LYS A 355 6.30 62.20 -18.63
C LYS A 355 5.64 63.26 -17.75
N GLY A 356 6.29 63.55 -16.62
CA GLY A 356 6.14 64.79 -15.86
C GLY A 356 7.40 65.10 -15.04
N SER A 357 8.23 65.99 -15.58
CA SER A 357 9.22 66.90 -14.96
C SER A 357 10.18 66.49 -13.82
N ARG A 358 11.45 66.84 -14.06
CA ARG A 358 12.60 66.94 -13.15
C ARG A 358 12.30 67.79 -11.88
N ALA A 359 12.93 67.44 -10.75
CA ALA A 359 13.79 68.36 -9.98
C ALA A 359 14.38 67.71 -8.70
N VAL A 360 15.72 67.80 -8.59
CA VAL A 360 16.49 68.31 -7.43
C VAL A 360 16.47 67.52 -6.09
N LEU A 361 17.64 66.94 -5.76
CA LEU A 361 18.14 66.62 -4.41
C LEU A 361 18.28 67.92 -3.57
N PRO A 362 18.11 67.89 -2.23
CA PRO A 362 19.30 67.76 -1.39
C PRO A 362 19.15 67.00 -0.05
N SER A 363 20.31 66.52 0.39
CA SER A 363 20.87 66.18 1.71
C SER A 363 20.18 66.54 3.06
N ARG A 364 20.45 65.66 4.05
CA ARG A 364 20.46 65.80 5.55
C ARG A 364 19.07 65.98 6.19
N VAL A 365 18.71 65.33 7.30
CA VAL A 365 19.42 65.06 8.58
C VAL A 365 19.08 63.67 9.09
#